data_AF-A0A8V0Y0K7-F1
#
_entry.id   AF-A0A8V0Y0K7-F1
#
_cell.length_a   1.000
_cell.length_b   1.000
_cell.length_c   1.000
_cell.angle_alpha   90.00
_cell.angle_beta   90.00
_cell.angle_gamma   90.00
#
_symmetry.space_group_name_H-M   'P 1'
#
loop_
_entity.id
_entity.type
_entity.pdbx_description
1 polymer ?
#
loop_
_entity_poly.entity_id
_entity_poly.type
_entity_poly.pdbx_seq_one_letter_code
_entity_poly.pdbx_strand_id
1 'polypeptide(L)'
;MESLPLRVLACGDVEGRLETLFGRVRAIQSKSGRFDMLLCVGNFFSSTSDAEWAEYRSGAKKAPIPTFVLGANNQETMHCFPHVTGCELAENITYLGRRGLFSGSSGLQIAYLSGTESQDEPTPAYSFSSKDVTELKSSLLSTPDFKGVDILLTSPWPRGVESFANSPGEIDTKKCGSTLISDLAASLKPRYHFAALEKAYYERLPYRNHTVLQETPQHVTRFIALAEVGNTSKKKYLYAFSIVPMSLMDPAELVKQPQDVTENPYRKLRKGTQKTKVLGCAEEETACQFFFDLNKHQGKKRPSDGKDRGSSQTKQAKKPPQPTGPCWFCLASPEVEKHLVVSIGTHCYLALAKGGLLPDHVLILPIGHYQSVVDLSSEVMEEVTKYKSALKEFFRSKGKKYVLFERNYKSQHLQLQVIPVPLDYTSEDIKECFITQAQEQQIELLEIPEHSDITQIAKMSPGFLCLAFPSGETQNITKVCASSLCLT
;
A
#
# COMPACT_ATOMS: atom_id res chain seq x y z
N MET A 1 7.84 3.15 -28.69
CA MET A 1 6.44 2.86 -29.09
C MET A 1 5.63 2.88 -27.81
N GLU A 2 4.77 3.87 -27.63
CA GLU A 2 3.81 3.86 -26.50
C GLU A 2 2.91 2.64 -26.66
N SER A 3 2.87 1.78 -25.65
CA SER A 3 2.04 0.57 -25.65
C SER A 3 0.57 1.00 -25.49
N LEU A 4 -0.27 0.62 -26.46
CA LEU A 4 -1.69 0.94 -26.42
C LEU A 4 -2.36 0.19 -25.25
N PRO A 5 -3.16 0.88 -24.41
CA PRO A 5 -3.85 0.25 -23.30
C PRO A 5 -4.92 -0.72 -23.81
N LEU A 6 -4.97 -1.92 -23.22
CA LEU A 6 -6.02 -2.90 -23.48
C LEU A 6 -7.31 -2.47 -22.80
N ARG A 7 -8.43 -2.67 -23.46
CA ARG A 7 -9.76 -2.32 -22.96
C ARG A 7 -10.50 -3.60 -22.60
N VAL A 8 -10.73 -3.78 -21.31
CA VAL A 8 -11.26 -5.03 -20.75
C VAL A 8 -12.62 -4.76 -20.10
N LEU A 9 -13.54 -5.70 -20.28
CA LEU A 9 -14.78 -5.76 -19.52
C LEU A 9 -14.68 -6.89 -18.50
N ALA A 10 -15.16 -6.65 -17.28
CA ALA A 10 -15.33 -7.69 -16.26
C ALA A 10 -16.81 -7.79 -15.89
N CYS A 11 -17.34 -9.01 -15.76
CA CYS A 11 -18.72 -9.31 -15.44
C CYS A 11 -18.82 -10.23 -14.22
N GLY A 12 -19.80 -9.97 -13.35
CA GLY A 12 -20.17 -10.84 -12.22
C GLY A 12 -20.98 -12.05 -12.68
N ASP A 13 -21.97 -12.43 -11.87
CA ASP A 13 -22.82 -13.60 -12.13
C ASP A 13 -23.74 -13.39 -13.33
N VAL A 14 -23.61 -14.22 -14.36
CA VAL A 14 -24.42 -14.17 -15.58
C VAL A 14 -25.70 -15.00 -15.43
N GLU A 15 -25.62 -16.14 -14.73
CA GLU A 15 -26.77 -17.00 -14.39
C GLU A 15 -27.61 -17.37 -15.64
N GLY A 16 -26.94 -17.63 -16.77
CA GLY A 16 -27.58 -17.98 -18.05
C GLY A 16 -28.21 -16.82 -18.82
N ARG A 17 -28.15 -15.58 -18.34
CA ARG A 17 -28.74 -14.38 -18.98
C ARG A 17 -27.83 -13.78 -20.06
N LEU A 18 -27.49 -14.58 -21.07
CA LEU A 18 -26.51 -14.28 -22.11
C LEU A 18 -26.95 -13.14 -23.04
N GLU A 19 -28.22 -13.08 -23.43
CA GLU A 19 -28.74 -12.00 -24.28
C GLU A 19 -28.67 -10.64 -23.59
N THR A 20 -28.98 -10.59 -22.30
CA THR A 20 -28.90 -9.36 -21.51
C THR A 20 -27.45 -8.90 -21.41
N LEU A 21 -26.52 -9.82 -21.14
CA LEU A 21 -25.09 -9.54 -21.08
C LEU A 21 -24.55 -9.05 -22.42
N PHE A 22 -24.68 -9.87 -23.47
CA PHE A 22 -24.10 -9.55 -24.78
C PHE A 22 -24.81 -8.41 -25.49
N GLY A 23 -26.10 -8.21 -25.26
CA GLY A 23 -26.82 -7.01 -25.68
C GLY A 23 -26.21 -5.74 -25.05
N ARG A 24 -25.89 -5.78 -23.75
CA ARG A 24 -25.20 -4.67 -23.08
C ARG A 24 -23.77 -4.47 -23.60
N VAL A 25 -23.03 -5.54 -23.85
CA VAL A 25 -21.66 -5.48 -24.42
C VAL A 25 -21.68 -4.84 -25.81
N ARG A 26 -22.60 -5.25 -26.70
CA ARG A 26 -22.79 -4.64 -28.02
C ARG A 26 -23.08 -3.13 -27.92
N ALA A 27 -23.95 -2.74 -26.98
CA ALA A 27 -24.28 -1.34 -26.74
C ALA A 27 -23.09 -0.52 -26.18
N ILE A 28 -22.20 -1.15 -25.42
CA ILE A 28 -20.97 -0.49 -24.93
C ILE A 28 -19.96 -0.34 -26.07
N GLN A 29 -19.80 -1.36 -26.91
CA GLN A 29 -18.89 -1.28 -28.06
C GLN A 29 -19.31 -0.20 -29.05
N SER A 30 -20.61 -0.04 -29.29
CA SER A 30 -21.10 1.00 -30.19
C SER A 30 -20.92 2.42 -29.64
N LYS A 31 -21.00 2.60 -28.31
CA LYS A 31 -20.87 3.93 -27.67
C LYS A 31 -19.44 4.32 -27.35
N SER A 32 -18.66 3.39 -26.82
CA SER A 32 -17.35 3.65 -26.25
C SER A 32 -16.22 3.12 -27.11
N GLY A 33 -16.50 2.46 -28.24
CA GLY A 33 -15.52 1.84 -29.13
C GLY A 33 -15.18 0.40 -28.75
N ARG A 34 -14.25 -0.21 -29.49
CA ARG A 34 -13.88 -1.63 -29.36
C ARG A 34 -13.28 -1.95 -27.98
N PHE A 35 -13.70 -3.08 -27.43
CA PHE A 35 -13.10 -3.73 -26.27
C PHE A 35 -12.41 -5.02 -26.72
N ASP A 36 -11.33 -5.40 -26.06
CA ASP A 36 -10.48 -6.52 -26.47
C ASP A 36 -11.00 -7.86 -25.94
N MET A 37 -11.54 -7.88 -24.71
CA MET A 37 -12.04 -9.10 -24.07
C MET A 37 -13.05 -8.82 -22.95
N LEU A 38 -13.82 -9.86 -22.62
CA LEU A 38 -14.76 -9.93 -21.50
C LEU A 38 -14.32 -11.03 -20.53
N LEU A 39 -14.25 -10.71 -19.23
CA LEU A 39 -13.88 -11.64 -18.16
C LEU A 39 -15.10 -11.87 -17.27
N CYS A 40 -15.66 -13.08 -17.26
CA CYS A 40 -16.78 -13.46 -16.41
C CYS A 40 -16.27 -14.21 -15.19
N VAL A 41 -16.42 -13.61 -14.00
CA VAL A 41 -15.88 -14.14 -12.75
C VAL A 41 -16.91 -14.82 -11.85
N GLY A 42 -18.20 -14.79 -12.21
CA GLY A 42 -19.28 -15.43 -11.44
C GLY A 42 -19.84 -16.67 -12.11
N ASN A 43 -21.04 -17.07 -11.67
CA ASN A 43 -21.80 -18.15 -12.32
C ASN A 43 -22.14 -17.77 -13.76
N PHE A 44 -21.57 -18.47 -14.73
CA PHE A 44 -21.87 -18.19 -16.15
C PHE A 44 -23.18 -18.84 -16.60
N PHE A 45 -23.37 -20.11 -16.23
CA PHE A 45 -24.57 -20.90 -16.56
C PHE A 45 -25.64 -20.79 -15.46
N SER A 46 -26.89 -21.02 -15.83
CA SER A 46 -27.98 -21.21 -14.88
C SER A 46 -28.06 -22.68 -14.45
N SER A 47 -28.58 -22.94 -13.24
CA SER A 47 -28.94 -24.29 -12.82
C SER A 47 -30.28 -24.78 -13.35
N THR A 48 -31.11 -23.87 -13.90
CA THR A 48 -32.53 -24.16 -14.17
C THR A 48 -32.91 -24.14 -15.65
N SER A 49 -32.11 -23.48 -16.50
CA SER A 49 -32.45 -23.34 -17.92
C SER A 49 -31.20 -23.18 -18.81
N ASP A 50 -31.19 -23.94 -19.90
CA ASP A 50 -30.15 -23.92 -20.94
C ASP A 50 -30.64 -23.29 -22.26
N ALA A 51 -31.82 -22.66 -22.25
CA ALA A 51 -32.48 -22.21 -23.49
C ALA A 51 -31.62 -21.23 -24.30
N GLU A 52 -31.09 -20.17 -23.66
CA GLU A 52 -30.21 -19.22 -24.35
C GLU A 52 -28.88 -19.87 -24.75
N TRP A 53 -28.33 -20.73 -23.90
CA TRP A 53 -27.04 -21.38 -24.14
C TRP A 53 -27.05 -22.29 -25.37
N ALA A 54 -28.17 -22.98 -25.64
CA ALA A 54 -28.31 -23.84 -26.82
C ALA A 54 -28.06 -23.09 -28.14
N GLU A 55 -28.43 -21.81 -28.23
CA GLU A 55 -28.19 -20.99 -29.42
C GLU A 55 -26.71 -20.63 -29.61
N TYR A 56 -25.96 -20.46 -28.53
CA TYR A 56 -24.51 -20.23 -28.59
C TYR A 56 -23.75 -21.53 -28.87
N ARG A 57 -24.17 -22.65 -28.26
CA ARG A 57 -23.59 -23.98 -28.49
C ARG A 57 -23.80 -24.47 -29.92
N SER A 58 -24.95 -24.19 -30.53
CA SER A 58 -25.23 -24.52 -31.93
C SER A 58 -24.57 -23.57 -32.94
N GLY A 59 -24.00 -22.45 -32.48
CA GLY A 59 -23.42 -21.41 -33.34
C GLY A 59 -24.43 -20.48 -34.00
N ALA A 60 -25.73 -20.60 -33.68
CA ALA A 60 -26.76 -19.68 -34.15
C ALA A 60 -26.52 -18.24 -33.66
N LYS A 61 -25.94 -18.11 -32.45
CA LYS A 61 -25.46 -16.86 -31.88
C LYS A 61 -23.99 -16.95 -31.50
N LYS A 62 -23.33 -15.79 -31.50
CA LYS A 62 -21.89 -15.66 -31.22
C LYS A 62 -21.66 -14.57 -30.21
N ALA A 63 -20.68 -14.77 -29.32
CA ALA A 63 -20.28 -13.71 -28.41
C ALA A 63 -19.63 -12.56 -29.20
N PRO A 64 -19.95 -11.29 -28.87
CA PRO A 64 -19.53 -10.12 -29.63
C PRO A 64 -18.03 -9.79 -29.48
N ILE A 65 -17.37 -10.34 -28.45
CA ILE A 65 -15.93 -10.24 -28.18
C ILE A 65 -15.46 -11.54 -27.51
N PRO A 66 -14.14 -11.84 -27.54
CA PRO A 66 -13.55 -12.93 -26.77
C PRO A 66 -13.97 -12.86 -25.31
N THR A 67 -14.63 -13.91 -24.83
CA THR A 67 -15.24 -13.99 -23.50
C THR A 67 -14.60 -15.15 -22.74
N PHE A 68 -13.92 -14.84 -21.65
CA PHE A 68 -13.27 -15.81 -20.77
C PHE A 68 -14.11 -16.04 -19.54
N VAL A 69 -14.38 -17.30 -19.21
CA VAL A 69 -15.24 -17.69 -18.08
C VAL A 69 -14.46 -18.54 -17.07
N LEU A 70 -14.76 -18.35 -15.78
CA LEU A 70 -14.36 -19.27 -14.72
C LEU A 70 -15.26 -20.53 -14.71
N GLY A 71 -14.81 -21.56 -14.03
CA GLY A 71 -15.48 -22.85 -13.94
C GLY A 71 -16.72 -22.85 -13.04
N ALA A 72 -17.38 -24.00 -12.95
CA ALA A 72 -18.56 -24.20 -12.12
C ALA A 72 -18.27 -23.89 -10.63
N ASN A 73 -19.25 -23.28 -9.96
CA ASN A 73 -19.25 -23.02 -8.52
C ASN A 73 -20.27 -23.88 -7.76
N ASN A 74 -21.01 -24.74 -8.47
CA ASN A 74 -21.98 -25.67 -7.91
C ASN A 74 -21.99 -26.98 -8.71
N GLN A 75 -22.56 -28.03 -8.12
CA GLN A 75 -22.63 -29.34 -8.74
C GLN A 75 -23.50 -29.36 -10.01
N GLU A 76 -24.55 -28.54 -10.04
CA GLU A 76 -25.55 -28.51 -11.10
C GLU A 76 -24.96 -28.04 -12.43
N THR A 77 -24.06 -27.05 -12.42
CA THR A 77 -23.47 -26.48 -13.64
C THR A 77 -22.19 -27.18 -14.11
N MET A 78 -21.71 -28.20 -13.39
CA MET A 78 -20.47 -28.91 -13.75
C MET A 78 -20.50 -29.52 -15.17
N HIS A 79 -21.66 -30.04 -15.57
CA HIS A 79 -21.82 -30.71 -16.87
C HIS A 79 -21.56 -29.76 -18.06
N CYS A 80 -21.60 -28.44 -17.85
CA CYS A 80 -21.27 -27.45 -18.85
C CYS A 80 -19.76 -27.29 -19.09
N PHE A 81 -18.91 -27.87 -18.25
CA PHE A 81 -17.46 -27.75 -18.30
C PHE A 81 -16.79 -29.11 -18.50
N PRO A 82 -16.58 -29.56 -19.75
CA PRO A 82 -16.14 -30.92 -20.04
C PRO A 82 -14.66 -31.19 -19.71
N HIS A 83 -13.80 -30.15 -19.76
CA HIS A 83 -12.35 -30.31 -19.60
C HIS A 83 -11.79 -29.49 -18.44
N VAL A 84 -11.06 -30.13 -17.54
CA VAL A 84 -10.48 -29.50 -16.34
C VAL A 84 -9.43 -28.43 -16.68
N THR A 85 -8.71 -28.59 -17.78
CA THR A 85 -7.61 -27.72 -18.23
C THR A 85 -8.07 -26.44 -18.94
N GLY A 86 -9.38 -26.27 -19.14
CA GLY A 86 -9.91 -25.20 -19.99
C GLY A 86 -10.16 -25.68 -21.42
N CYS A 87 -11.13 -25.05 -22.07
CA CYS A 87 -11.55 -25.35 -23.45
C CYS A 87 -12.41 -24.22 -24.03
N GLU A 88 -12.52 -24.18 -25.35
CA GLU A 88 -13.53 -23.36 -26.00
C GLU A 88 -14.91 -24.04 -25.84
N LEU A 89 -15.86 -23.33 -25.24
CA LEU A 89 -17.21 -23.84 -24.98
C LEU A 89 -18.17 -23.55 -26.15
N ALA A 90 -17.97 -22.41 -26.79
CA ALA A 90 -18.67 -21.94 -27.98
C ALA A 90 -17.81 -20.87 -28.65
N GLU A 91 -18.15 -20.45 -29.87
CA GLU A 91 -17.37 -19.45 -30.60
C GLU A 91 -17.22 -18.15 -29.80
N ASN A 92 -15.97 -17.73 -29.57
CA ASN A 92 -15.58 -16.60 -28.72
C ASN A 92 -15.90 -16.75 -27.22
N ILE A 93 -16.20 -17.95 -26.72
CA ILE A 93 -16.45 -18.23 -25.30
C ILE A 93 -15.50 -19.34 -24.83
N THR A 94 -14.55 -18.98 -23.98
CA THR A 94 -13.48 -19.87 -23.52
C THR A 94 -13.53 -20.06 -22.02
N TYR A 95 -13.60 -21.30 -21.57
CA TYR A 95 -13.34 -21.67 -20.18
C TYR A 95 -11.84 -21.70 -19.92
N LEU A 96 -11.38 -20.93 -18.93
CA LEU A 96 -9.95 -20.81 -18.60
C LEU A 96 -9.37 -22.09 -17.95
N GLY A 97 -10.21 -22.92 -17.34
CA GLY A 97 -9.77 -24.10 -16.60
C GLY A 97 -9.84 -23.91 -15.09
N ARG A 98 -9.42 -24.96 -14.36
CA ARG A 98 -9.53 -25.00 -12.89
C ARG A 98 -8.66 -23.98 -12.18
N ARG A 99 -7.39 -23.86 -12.60
CA ARG A 99 -6.42 -22.88 -12.12
C ARG A 99 -5.37 -22.63 -13.19
N GLY A 100 -4.74 -21.47 -13.19
CA GLY A 100 -3.60 -21.23 -14.07
C GLY A 100 -3.28 -19.77 -14.28
N LEU A 101 -2.42 -19.55 -15.28
CA LEU A 101 -2.04 -18.23 -15.78
C LEU A 101 -2.38 -18.14 -17.26
N PHE A 102 -3.27 -17.24 -17.62
CA PHE A 102 -3.53 -16.88 -18.99
C PHE A 102 -2.57 -15.75 -19.39
N SER A 103 -1.76 -15.99 -20.41
CA SER A 103 -0.84 -15.00 -20.99
C SER A 103 -1.32 -14.63 -22.38
N GLY A 104 -1.81 -13.39 -22.54
CA GLY A 104 -2.22 -12.87 -23.84
C GLY A 104 -1.02 -12.50 -24.72
N SER A 105 -1.19 -12.46 -26.03
CA SER A 105 -0.18 -11.96 -26.98
C SER A 105 0.23 -10.50 -26.73
N SER A 106 -0.60 -9.75 -26.02
CA SER A 106 -0.33 -8.39 -25.56
C SER A 106 0.63 -8.31 -24.37
N GLY A 107 1.03 -9.44 -23.78
CA GLY A 107 1.83 -9.49 -22.55
C GLY A 107 1.02 -9.37 -21.25
N LEU A 108 -0.32 -9.30 -21.34
CA LEU A 108 -1.22 -9.28 -20.19
C LEU A 108 -1.21 -10.63 -19.47
N GLN A 109 -1.00 -10.59 -18.14
CA GLN A 109 -0.98 -11.78 -17.29
C GLN A 109 -2.20 -11.86 -16.37
N ILE A 110 -3.06 -12.85 -16.62
CA ILE A 110 -4.28 -13.08 -15.85
C ILE A 110 -4.16 -14.39 -15.08
N ALA A 111 -4.02 -14.31 -13.76
CA ALA A 111 -4.13 -15.48 -12.89
C ALA A 111 -5.59 -15.78 -12.60
N TYR A 112 -5.98 -17.05 -12.57
CA TYR A 112 -7.36 -17.44 -12.30
C TYR A 112 -7.43 -18.69 -11.41
N LEU A 113 -8.49 -18.72 -10.59
CA LEU A 113 -8.86 -19.86 -9.76
C LEU A 113 -10.38 -20.04 -9.83
N SER A 114 -10.81 -21.18 -10.37
CA SER A 114 -12.22 -21.52 -10.57
C SER A 114 -12.78 -22.32 -9.39
N GLY A 115 -14.07 -22.12 -9.10
CA GLY A 115 -14.83 -22.87 -8.10
C GLY A 115 -14.90 -22.21 -6.73
N THR A 116 -15.40 -22.97 -5.75
CA THR A 116 -15.55 -22.55 -4.34
C THR A 116 -14.57 -23.28 -3.41
N GLU A 117 -14.28 -22.71 -2.25
CA GLU A 117 -13.42 -23.38 -1.26
C GLU A 117 -14.11 -24.62 -0.68
N SER A 118 -13.42 -25.77 -0.69
CA SER A 118 -13.86 -27.00 -0.01
C SER A 118 -12.69 -27.65 0.73
N GLN A 119 -13.00 -28.32 1.84
CA GLN A 119 -12.07 -29.13 2.62
C GLN A 119 -12.24 -30.64 2.36
N ASP A 120 -13.13 -31.02 1.45
CA ASP A 120 -13.43 -32.42 1.15
C ASP A 120 -12.28 -33.08 0.37
N GLU A 121 -12.01 -34.35 0.68
CA GLU A 121 -11.06 -35.21 -0.02
C GLU A 121 -11.79 -36.47 -0.51
N PRO A 122 -11.92 -36.68 -1.84
CA PRO A 122 -11.36 -35.89 -2.94
C PRO A 122 -12.09 -34.55 -3.15
N THR A 123 -11.35 -33.51 -3.54
CA THR A 123 -11.92 -32.17 -3.79
C THR A 123 -12.89 -32.22 -4.98
N PRO A 124 -14.14 -31.73 -4.81
CA PRO A 124 -15.13 -31.69 -5.90
C PRO A 124 -14.61 -30.89 -7.10
N ALA A 125 -15.07 -31.24 -8.31
CA ALA A 125 -14.61 -30.58 -9.54
C ALA A 125 -15.03 -29.10 -9.66
N TYR A 126 -16.07 -28.67 -8.93
CA TYR A 126 -16.51 -27.28 -8.80
C TYR A 126 -15.86 -26.53 -7.63
N SER A 127 -14.85 -27.14 -6.99
CA SER A 127 -14.20 -26.60 -5.80
C SER A 127 -12.68 -26.58 -5.94
N PHE A 128 -12.04 -25.72 -5.15
CA PHE A 128 -10.59 -25.67 -5.00
C PHE A 128 -10.19 -25.95 -3.55
N SER A 129 -8.99 -26.51 -3.39
CA SER A 129 -8.39 -26.83 -2.09
C SER A 129 -7.08 -26.06 -1.85
N SER A 130 -6.52 -26.22 -0.66
CA SER A 130 -5.21 -25.64 -0.31
C SER A 130 -4.07 -26.12 -1.23
N LYS A 131 -4.16 -27.36 -1.72
CA LYS A 131 -3.19 -27.92 -2.69
C LYS A 131 -3.21 -27.11 -3.99
N ASP A 132 -4.40 -26.85 -4.51
CA ASP A 132 -4.60 -26.10 -5.76
C ASP A 132 -4.01 -24.68 -5.67
N VAL A 133 -4.21 -24.00 -4.53
CA VAL A 133 -3.68 -22.66 -4.27
C VAL A 133 -2.16 -22.69 -4.12
N THR A 134 -1.62 -23.69 -3.42
CA THR A 134 -0.17 -23.84 -3.23
C THR A 134 0.57 -24.11 -4.54
N GLU A 135 -0.01 -24.94 -5.42
CA GLU A 135 0.55 -25.20 -6.74
C GLU A 135 0.55 -23.95 -7.62
N LEU A 136 -0.57 -23.23 -7.68
CA LEU A 136 -0.66 -21.99 -8.46
C LEU A 136 0.36 -20.95 -7.98
N LYS A 137 0.51 -20.79 -6.66
CA LYS A 137 1.53 -19.93 -6.06
C LYS A 137 2.92 -20.38 -6.43
N SER A 138 3.25 -21.65 -6.26
CA SER A 138 4.60 -22.17 -6.50
C SER A 138 4.99 -22.03 -7.96
N SER A 139 4.06 -22.25 -8.88
CA SER A 139 4.26 -22.04 -10.32
C SER A 139 4.59 -20.58 -10.68
N LEU A 140 3.99 -19.62 -9.99
CA LEU A 140 4.18 -18.19 -10.32
C LEU A 140 5.38 -17.59 -9.57
N LEU A 141 5.51 -17.89 -8.28
CA LEU A 141 6.57 -17.37 -7.41
C LEU A 141 7.96 -17.95 -7.74
N SER A 142 8.03 -19.09 -8.44
CA SER A 142 9.29 -19.65 -8.96
C SER A 142 9.84 -18.87 -10.17
N THR A 143 9.05 -17.96 -10.75
CA THR A 143 9.51 -17.09 -11.82
C THR A 143 10.53 -16.08 -11.24
N PRO A 144 11.75 -15.98 -11.79
CA PRO A 144 12.72 -14.99 -11.35
C PRO A 144 12.14 -13.59 -11.51
N ASP A 145 12.41 -12.70 -10.54
CA ASP A 145 11.89 -11.33 -10.49
C ASP A 145 10.36 -11.21 -10.57
N PHE A 146 9.62 -12.19 -10.03
CA PHE A 146 8.16 -12.11 -9.96
C PHE A 146 7.69 -10.90 -9.13
N LYS A 147 7.14 -9.89 -9.81
CA LYS A 147 6.61 -8.67 -9.18
C LYS A 147 5.14 -8.80 -8.78
N GLY A 148 4.37 -9.58 -9.52
CA GLY A 148 2.93 -9.75 -9.35
C GLY A 148 2.26 -10.10 -10.68
N VAL A 149 0.94 -10.06 -10.72
CA VAL A 149 0.14 -10.29 -11.94
C VAL A 149 -0.75 -9.09 -12.28
N ASP A 150 -1.15 -8.94 -13.54
CA ASP A 150 -2.04 -7.84 -13.93
C ASP A 150 -3.44 -8.01 -13.35
N ILE A 151 -4.01 -9.20 -13.48
CA ILE A 151 -5.38 -9.48 -13.08
C ILE A 151 -5.43 -10.82 -12.33
N LEU A 152 -6.15 -10.87 -11.21
CA LEU A 152 -6.57 -12.08 -10.53
C LEU A 152 -8.08 -12.25 -10.65
N LEU A 153 -8.52 -13.41 -11.13
CA LEU A 153 -9.93 -13.77 -11.25
C LEU A 153 -10.26 -14.90 -10.26
N THR A 154 -11.24 -14.66 -9.39
CA THR A 154 -11.76 -15.67 -8.48
C THR A 154 -13.27 -15.55 -8.36
N SER A 155 -14.01 -16.64 -8.29
CA SER A 155 -15.46 -16.53 -8.07
C SER A 155 -15.80 -16.03 -6.66
N PRO A 156 -15.30 -16.64 -5.57
CA PRO A 156 -15.59 -16.18 -4.22
C PRO A 156 -14.76 -14.95 -3.86
N TRP A 157 -15.22 -14.19 -2.87
CA TRP A 157 -14.47 -13.07 -2.33
C TRP A 157 -13.29 -13.57 -1.48
N PRO A 158 -12.17 -12.82 -1.40
CA PRO A 158 -11.19 -13.00 -0.34
C PRO A 158 -11.80 -12.63 1.02
N ARG A 159 -11.55 -13.46 2.03
CA ARG A 159 -11.94 -13.17 3.42
C ARG A 159 -11.21 -11.93 3.97
N GLY A 160 -11.95 -11.04 4.62
CA GLY A 160 -11.41 -9.85 5.27
C GLY A 160 -11.04 -8.70 4.32
N VAL A 161 -11.52 -8.75 3.07
CA VAL A 161 -11.23 -7.77 2.02
C VAL A 161 -11.63 -6.33 2.39
N GLU A 162 -12.62 -6.15 3.25
CA GLU A 162 -13.08 -4.86 3.76
C GLU A 162 -12.11 -4.20 4.75
N SER A 163 -11.13 -4.95 5.28
CA SER A 163 -10.21 -4.42 6.29
C SER A 163 -9.51 -3.17 5.79
N PHE A 164 -9.46 -2.14 6.63
CA PHE A 164 -8.88 -0.81 6.37
C PHE A 164 -9.57 0.04 5.29
N ALA A 165 -10.67 -0.44 4.69
CA ALA A 165 -11.33 0.20 3.56
C ALA A 165 -12.78 0.64 3.87
N ASN A 166 -13.48 1.08 2.83
CA ASN A 166 -14.91 1.41 2.87
C ASN A 166 -15.77 0.18 3.18
N SER A 167 -16.88 0.37 3.88
CA SER A 167 -17.78 -0.73 4.23
C SER A 167 -18.49 -1.28 2.98
N PRO A 168 -18.61 -2.61 2.81
CA PRO A 168 -19.28 -3.26 1.68
C PRO A 168 -20.82 -3.22 1.75
N GLY A 169 -21.38 -2.36 2.62
CA GLY A 169 -22.82 -2.20 2.80
C GLY A 169 -23.46 -3.42 3.46
N GLU A 170 -24.34 -4.09 2.72
CA GLU A 170 -25.26 -5.14 3.19
C GLU A 170 -24.61 -6.51 3.41
N ILE A 171 -23.36 -6.71 2.97
CA ILE A 171 -22.67 -8.01 3.07
C ILE A 171 -21.99 -8.16 4.43
N ASP A 172 -22.31 -9.24 5.13
CA ASP A 172 -21.57 -9.67 6.32
C ASP A 172 -20.26 -10.37 5.93
N THR A 173 -19.21 -9.56 5.79
CA THR A 173 -17.86 -10.01 5.44
C THR A 173 -17.18 -10.87 6.49
N LYS A 174 -17.73 -10.99 7.70
CA LYS A 174 -17.21 -11.92 8.71
C LYS A 174 -17.53 -13.37 8.34
N LYS A 175 -18.64 -13.59 7.62
CA LYS A 175 -19.11 -14.90 7.19
C LYS A 175 -18.72 -15.23 5.76
N CYS A 176 -18.66 -14.23 4.88
CA CYS A 176 -18.33 -14.46 3.48
C CYS A 176 -16.82 -14.53 3.21
N GLY A 177 -16.48 -15.14 2.07
CA GLY A 177 -15.13 -15.17 1.53
C GLY A 177 -14.21 -16.29 2.01
N SER A 178 -13.19 -16.56 1.18
CA SER A 178 -12.24 -17.65 1.33
C SER A 178 -10.91 -17.16 1.94
N THR A 179 -10.39 -17.90 2.92
CA THR A 179 -9.05 -17.64 3.49
C THR A 179 -7.95 -17.96 2.49
N LEU A 180 -8.13 -19.02 1.70
CA LEU A 180 -7.21 -19.44 0.66
C LEU A 180 -7.07 -18.38 -0.44
N ILE A 181 -8.18 -17.71 -0.81
CA ILE A 181 -8.14 -16.60 -1.77
C ILE A 181 -7.43 -15.38 -1.19
N SER A 182 -7.64 -15.06 0.09
CA SER A 182 -6.91 -13.97 0.76
C SER A 182 -5.40 -14.21 0.73
N ASP A 183 -4.99 -15.44 1.03
CA ASP A 183 -3.59 -15.85 0.98
C ASP A 183 -3.06 -15.87 -0.46
N LEU A 184 -3.88 -16.24 -1.45
CA LEU A 184 -3.54 -16.16 -2.87
C LEU A 184 -3.31 -14.72 -3.33
N ALA A 185 -4.24 -13.82 -3.04
CA ALA A 185 -4.16 -12.41 -3.40
C ALA A 185 -2.95 -11.73 -2.72
N ALA A 186 -2.67 -12.06 -1.46
CA ALA A 186 -1.49 -11.56 -0.73
C ALA A 186 -0.16 -12.00 -1.36
N SER A 187 -0.09 -13.23 -1.89
CA SER A 187 1.12 -13.76 -2.53
C SER A 187 1.29 -13.28 -3.97
N LEU A 188 0.23 -13.28 -4.77
CA LEU A 188 0.30 -12.95 -6.20
C LEU A 188 0.30 -11.45 -6.48
N LYS A 189 -0.09 -10.61 -5.50
CA LYS A 189 -0.07 -9.15 -5.60
C LYS A 189 -0.67 -8.68 -6.95
N PRO A 190 -1.95 -8.94 -7.23
CA PRO A 190 -2.51 -8.55 -8.53
C PRO A 190 -2.71 -7.02 -8.63
N ARG A 191 -2.71 -6.43 -9.83
CA ARG A 191 -3.15 -5.02 -9.97
C ARG A 191 -4.65 -4.86 -9.88
N TYR A 192 -5.39 -5.83 -10.43
CA TYR A 192 -6.84 -5.91 -10.33
C TYR A 192 -7.25 -7.29 -9.83
N HIS A 193 -8.19 -7.33 -8.89
CA HIS A 193 -8.79 -8.57 -8.42
C HIS A 193 -10.31 -8.46 -8.58
N PHE A 194 -10.87 -9.30 -9.45
CA PHE A 194 -12.31 -9.38 -9.68
C PHE A 194 -12.92 -10.60 -9.01
N ALA A 195 -14.07 -10.40 -8.35
CA ALA A 195 -14.85 -11.46 -7.72
C ALA A 195 -16.38 -11.28 -7.87
N ALA A 196 -17.16 -12.33 -7.54
CA ALA A 196 -18.63 -12.35 -7.67
C ALA A 196 -19.29 -13.21 -6.57
N LEU A 197 -20.37 -13.92 -6.87
CA LEU A 197 -21.14 -14.84 -6.01
C LEU A 197 -21.98 -14.21 -4.89
N GLU A 198 -21.57 -13.08 -4.33
CA GLU A 198 -22.30 -12.42 -3.23
C GLU A 198 -23.48 -11.55 -3.70
N LYS A 199 -23.81 -11.58 -5.00
CA LYS A 199 -24.91 -10.82 -5.63
C LYS A 199 -24.89 -9.32 -5.34
N ALA A 200 -23.73 -8.76 -5.01
CA ALA A 200 -23.55 -7.35 -4.71
C ALA A 200 -22.39 -6.74 -5.46
N TYR A 201 -22.46 -5.42 -5.63
CA TYR A 201 -21.36 -4.63 -6.13
C TYR A 201 -20.58 -4.06 -4.95
N TYR A 202 -19.27 -4.26 -4.96
CA TYR A 202 -18.38 -3.62 -4.00
C TYR A 202 -17.07 -3.24 -4.67
N GLU A 203 -16.79 -1.95 -4.73
CA GLU A 203 -15.51 -1.40 -5.17
C GLU A 203 -14.75 -0.93 -3.95
N ARG A 204 -13.70 -1.68 -3.61
CA ARG A 204 -12.84 -1.38 -2.48
C ARG A 204 -11.88 -0.25 -2.87
N LEU A 205 -11.57 0.63 -1.93
CA LEU A 205 -10.38 1.48 -2.02
C LEU A 205 -9.15 0.62 -2.40
N PRO A 206 -8.16 1.14 -3.15
CA PRO A 206 -6.97 0.37 -3.49
C PRO A 206 -6.17 -0.01 -2.23
N TYR A 207 -5.42 -1.12 -2.24
CA TYR A 207 -4.45 -1.43 -1.19
C TYR A 207 -3.03 -1.62 -1.71
N ARG A 208 -2.04 -1.31 -0.88
CA ARG A 208 -0.61 -1.46 -1.20
C ARG A 208 -0.17 -2.93 -1.11
N ASN A 209 0.75 -3.35 -1.99
CA ASN A 209 1.37 -4.68 -1.96
C ASN A 209 2.76 -4.72 -1.28
N HIS A 210 3.14 -3.64 -0.60
CA HIS A 210 4.40 -3.51 0.13
C HIS A 210 4.16 -2.87 1.50
N THR A 211 5.11 -3.01 2.42
CA THR A 211 5.11 -2.21 3.65
C THR A 211 5.77 -0.87 3.40
N VAL A 212 5.05 0.19 3.74
CA VAL A 212 5.61 1.54 3.75
C VAL A 212 6.85 1.57 4.66
N LEU A 213 7.97 2.09 4.14
CA LEU A 213 9.29 2.20 4.79
C LEU A 213 10.05 0.91 5.10
N GLN A 214 9.45 -0.29 4.97
CA GLN A 214 10.17 -1.56 5.20
C GLN A 214 10.47 -2.33 3.91
N GLU A 215 9.62 -2.18 2.90
CA GLU A 215 9.76 -2.88 1.62
C GLU A 215 9.87 -1.87 0.48
N THR A 216 10.45 -2.30 -0.64
CA THR A 216 10.48 -1.49 -1.85
C THR A 216 9.05 -1.20 -2.32
N PRO A 217 8.76 0.05 -2.76
CA PRO A 217 7.46 0.40 -3.28
C PRO A 217 7.05 -0.53 -4.42
N GLN A 218 5.83 -1.05 -4.33
CA GLN A 218 5.20 -1.93 -5.30
C GLN A 218 3.84 -1.35 -5.69
N HIS A 219 3.31 -1.84 -6.81
CA HIS A 219 1.99 -1.47 -7.29
C HIS A 219 0.89 -1.78 -6.27
N VAL A 220 -0.26 -1.16 -6.51
CA VAL A 220 -1.47 -1.35 -5.70
C VAL A 220 -2.40 -2.38 -6.33
N THR A 221 -3.21 -3.01 -5.50
CA THR A 221 -4.31 -3.85 -5.94
C THR A 221 -5.63 -3.08 -5.85
N ARG A 222 -6.46 -3.19 -6.88
CA ARG A 222 -7.85 -2.73 -6.91
C ARG A 222 -8.77 -3.94 -6.87
N PHE A 223 -9.56 -4.05 -5.81
CA PHE A 223 -10.54 -5.13 -5.67
C PHE A 223 -11.93 -4.65 -6.08
N ILE A 224 -12.56 -5.38 -6.99
CA ILE A 224 -13.91 -5.09 -7.49
C ILE A 224 -14.74 -6.37 -7.47
N ALA A 225 -15.79 -6.37 -6.68
CA ALA A 225 -16.82 -7.39 -6.72
C ALA A 225 -18.03 -6.92 -7.54
N LEU A 226 -18.56 -7.82 -8.36
CA LEU A 226 -19.62 -7.53 -9.33
C LEU A 226 -20.90 -8.29 -8.98
N ALA A 227 -22.04 -7.60 -9.13
CA ALA A 227 -23.35 -8.19 -8.91
C ALA A 227 -23.79 -9.08 -10.07
N GLU A 228 -24.96 -9.71 -9.93
CA GLU A 228 -25.57 -10.52 -10.96
C GLU A 228 -26.19 -9.68 -12.11
N VAL A 229 -26.09 -10.17 -13.34
CA VAL A 229 -26.71 -9.59 -14.53
C VAL A 229 -28.22 -9.51 -14.31
N GLY A 230 -28.87 -8.40 -14.66
CA GLY A 230 -30.33 -8.29 -14.56
C GLY A 230 -30.90 -8.23 -13.13
N ASN A 231 -30.06 -7.96 -12.12
CA ASN A 231 -30.52 -7.80 -10.74
C ASN A 231 -31.56 -6.66 -10.60
N THR A 232 -32.54 -6.86 -9.72
CA THR A 232 -33.66 -5.92 -9.47
C THR A 232 -33.20 -4.59 -8.87
N SER A 233 -32.10 -4.61 -8.12
CA SER A 233 -31.54 -3.45 -7.42
C SER A 233 -30.68 -2.54 -8.32
N LYS A 234 -30.55 -2.87 -9.62
CA LYS A 234 -29.70 -2.15 -10.60
C LYS A 234 -28.25 -1.96 -10.13
N LYS A 235 -27.75 -2.85 -9.26
CA LYS A 235 -26.35 -2.93 -8.82
C LYS A 235 -25.46 -3.18 -10.04
N LYS A 236 -24.25 -2.61 -10.05
CA LYS A 236 -23.32 -2.76 -11.18
C LYS A 236 -22.84 -4.22 -11.28
N TYR A 237 -23.09 -4.83 -12.43
CA TYR A 237 -22.68 -6.20 -12.76
C TYR A 237 -21.58 -6.26 -13.82
N LEU A 238 -21.29 -5.13 -14.48
CA LEU A 238 -20.32 -5.00 -15.55
C LEU A 238 -19.41 -3.81 -15.29
N TYR A 239 -18.10 -4.03 -15.39
CA TYR A 239 -17.06 -3.02 -15.15
C TYR A 239 -16.18 -2.90 -16.38
N ALA A 240 -15.99 -1.67 -16.86
CA ALA A 240 -15.17 -1.37 -18.02
C ALA A 240 -13.91 -0.62 -17.57
N PHE A 241 -12.74 -1.11 -17.96
CA PHE A 241 -11.47 -0.48 -17.60
C PHE A 241 -10.42 -0.66 -18.68
N SER A 242 -9.35 0.13 -18.54
CA SER A 242 -8.20 0.05 -19.43
C SER A 242 -6.95 -0.30 -18.64
N ILE A 243 -6.13 -1.20 -19.18
CA ILE A 243 -4.94 -1.70 -18.52
C ILE A 243 -3.77 -1.81 -19.50
N VAL A 244 -2.61 -1.28 -19.09
CA VAL A 244 -1.33 -1.56 -19.73
C VAL A 244 -0.66 -2.67 -18.94
N PRO A 245 -0.24 -3.79 -19.57
CA PRO A 245 0.43 -4.88 -18.88
C PRO A 245 1.64 -4.42 -18.06
N MET A 246 1.86 -5.03 -16.90
CA MET A 246 2.96 -4.71 -15.98
C MET A 246 4.33 -4.79 -16.63
N SER A 247 4.51 -5.76 -17.54
CA SER A 247 5.74 -5.95 -18.32
C SER A 247 6.06 -4.79 -19.28
N LEU A 248 5.04 -4.01 -19.66
CA LEU A 248 5.12 -2.92 -20.63
C LEU A 248 4.96 -1.53 -20.00
N MET A 249 4.81 -1.46 -18.69
CA MET A 249 4.55 -0.22 -17.95
C MET A 249 5.86 0.34 -17.38
N ASP A 250 5.98 1.68 -17.34
CA ASP A 250 7.11 2.33 -16.68
C ASP A 250 7.13 1.95 -15.18
N PRO A 251 8.27 1.48 -14.62
CA PRO A 251 8.38 1.13 -13.22
C PRO A 251 7.95 2.23 -12.25
N ALA A 252 8.19 3.50 -12.57
CA ALA A 252 7.81 4.64 -11.72
C ALA A 252 6.29 4.86 -11.71
N GLU A 253 5.62 4.72 -12.85
CA GLU A 253 4.16 4.79 -12.92
C GLU A 253 3.51 3.55 -12.28
N LEU A 254 4.13 2.37 -12.37
CA LEU A 254 3.62 1.13 -11.79
C LEU A 254 3.53 1.21 -10.26
N VAL A 255 4.51 1.84 -9.61
CA VAL A 255 4.57 1.97 -8.14
C VAL A 255 3.82 3.18 -7.59
N LYS A 256 3.21 3.99 -8.47
CA LYS A 256 2.45 5.19 -8.10
C LYS A 256 1.26 4.83 -7.21
N GLN A 257 1.15 5.55 -6.10
CA GLN A 257 0.15 5.29 -5.08
C GLN A 257 -1.02 6.28 -5.23
N PRO A 258 -2.27 5.80 -5.33
CA PRO A 258 -3.45 6.65 -5.20
C PRO A 258 -3.51 7.34 -3.84
N GLN A 259 -4.20 8.47 -3.73
CA GLN A 259 -4.33 9.22 -2.47
C GLN A 259 -5.15 8.47 -1.41
N ASP A 260 -6.09 7.64 -1.85
CA ASP A 260 -7.06 6.89 -1.07
C ASP A 260 -6.62 5.44 -0.79
N VAL A 261 -5.33 5.13 -1.00
CA VAL A 261 -4.82 3.77 -0.85
C VAL A 261 -4.68 3.38 0.63
N THR A 262 -5.09 2.15 0.93
CA THR A 262 -5.08 1.58 2.28
C THR A 262 -3.93 0.58 2.45
N GLU A 263 -3.74 0.11 3.68
CA GLU A 263 -2.89 -1.05 3.94
C GLU A 263 -3.48 -2.35 3.37
N ASN A 264 -2.62 -3.35 3.18
CA ASN A 264 -3.01 -4.66 2.67
C ASN A 264 -3.93 -5.39 3.69
N PRO A 265 -5.17 -5.76 3.30
CA PRO A 265 -6.14 -6.38 4.21
C PRO A 265 -5.68 -7.76 4.74
N TYR A 266 -4.82 -8.47 4.01
CA TYR A 266 -4.48 -9.87 4.31
C TYR A 266 -3.20 -10.02 5.15
N ARG A 267 -2.54 -8.92 5.51
CA ARG A 267 -1.22 -8.94 6.16
C ARG A 267 -1.21 -9.61 7.53
N LYS A 268 -2.30 -9.47 8.31
CA LYS A 268 -2.43 -10.10 9.64
C LYS A 268 -2.56 -11.62 9.56
N LEU A 269 -3.14 -12.14 8.49
CA LEU A 269 -3.35 -13.58 8.30
C LEU A 269 -2.02 -14.33 8.15
N ARG A 270 -1.01 -13.69 7.54
CA ARG A 270 0.35 -14.25 7.39
C ARG A 270 1.13 -14.40 8.70
N LYS A 271 0.81 -13.62 9.74
CA LYS A 271 1.50 -13.72 11.05
C LYS A 271 0.91 -14.82 11.94
N GLY A 272 -0.24 -15.40 11.57
CA GLY A 272 -0.93 -16.42 12.37
C GLY A 272 -0.32 -17.83 12.27
N THR A 273 0.45 -18.13 11.23
CA THR A 273 0.95 -19.48 10.94
C THR A 273 2.29 -19.84 11.60
N GLN A 274 2.86 -18.95 12.44
CA GLN A 274 4.15 -19.20 13.13
C GLN A 274 4.13 -19.10 14.67
N LYS A 275 2.95 -19.05 15.32
CA LYS A 275 2.89 -19.10 16.79
C LYS A 275 2.20 -20.36 17.30
N THR A 276 2.97 -21.43 17.41
CA THR A 276 2.63 -22.57 18.28
C THR A 276 3.23 -22.32 19.66
N LYS A 277 2.34 -22.16 20.65
CA LYS A 277 2.51 -22.34 22.12
C LYS A 277 3.59 -21.54 22.84
N VAL A 278 3.17 -20.53 23.60
CA VAL A 278 3.23 -20.52 25.08
C VAL A 278 2.00 -19.76 25.60
N LEU A 279 1.21 -20.42 26.45
CA LEU A 279 0.08 -19.85 27.19
C LEU A 279 0.57 -18.97 28.35
N GLY A 280 -0.18 -17.91 28.63
CA GLY A 280 -0.19 -17.19 29.91
C GLY A 280 -1.31 -16.17 29.95
N CYS A 281 -2.40 -16.50 30.66
CA CYS A 281 -3.54 -15.64 30.96
C CYS A 281 -3.13 -14.34 31.69
N ALA A 282 -3.76 -13.24 31.32
CA ALA A 282 -4.21 -12.19 32.25
C ALA A 282 -5.32 -11.37 31.56
N GLU A 283 -6.23 -10.87 32.38
CA GLU A 283 -7.62 -10.55 32.10
C GLU A 283 -7.85 -9.24 31.32
N GLU A 284 -9.08 -9.13 30.82
CA GLU A 284 -9.68 -7.93 30.27
C GLU A 284 -9.59 -6.77 31.28
N GLU A 285 -9.00 -5.65 30.87
CA GLU A 285 -9.33 -4.35 31.44
C GLU A 285 -9.85 -3.41 30.35
N THR A 286 -11.07 -2.94 30.62
CA THR A 286 -11.82 -1.95 29.87
C THR A 286 -11.07 -0.62 29.89
N ALA A 287 -10.40 -0.28 28.78
CA ALA A 287 -9.78 1.02 28.64
C ALA A 287 -10.86 2.12 28.53
N CYS A 288 -11.00 2.87 29.62
CA CYS A 288 -11.81 4.06 29.79
C CYS A 288 -11.74 4.99 28.56
N GLN A 289 -12.88 5.18 27.90
CA GLN A 289 -13.09 6.23 26.91
C GLN A 289 -13.06 7.60 27.61
N PHE A 290 -11.96 8.34 27.48
CA PHE A 290 -11.95 9.77 27.77
C PHE A 290 -12.28 10.54 26.49
N PHE A 291 -13.52 11.00 26.42
CA PHE A 291 -14.04 11.91 25.42
C PHE A 291 -13.55 13.34 25.75
N PHE A 292 -12.64 13.92 24.96
CA PHE A 292 -12.36 15.36 25.01
C PHE A 292 -12.99 16.02 23.78
N ASP A 293 -14.16 16.59 24.02
CA ASP A 293 -14.97 17.35 23.07
C ASP A 293 -14.32 18.72 22.80
N LEU A 294 -13.68 18.88 21.64
CA LEU A 294 -13.08 20.15 21.18
C LEU A 294 -14.11 21.01 20.45
N ASN A 295 -15.26 21.26 21.07
CA ASN A 295 -16.21 22.28 20.62
C ASN A 295 -16.55 23.25 21.74
N LYS A 296 -15.67 24.24 21.94
CA LYS A 296 -16.08 25.55 22.49
C LYS A 296 -15.39 26.68 21.75
N HIS A 297 -16.18 27.35 20.91
CA HIS A 297 -15.99 28.77 20.62
C HIS A 297 -16.05 29.56 21.93
N GLN A 298 -14.98 30.29 22.25
CA GLN A 298 -15.00 31.68 22.74
C GLN A 298 -13.59 32.10 23.19
N GLY A 299 -12.97 32.97 22.41
CA GLY A 299 -11.75 33.71 22.79
C GLY A 299 -11.89 35.15 22.34
N LYS A 300 -12.02 36.06 23.31
CA LYS A 300 -12.36 37.48 23.16
C LYS A 300 -11.30 38.26 22.36
N LYS A 301 -11.77 39.11 21.44
CA LYS A 301 -11.00 40.17 20.77
C LYS A 301 -10.48 41.19 21.78
N ARG A 302 -9.21 41.61 21.65
CA ARG A 302 -8.71 42.91 22.13
C ARG A 302 -8.61 43.87 20.93
N PRO A 303 -9.00 45.15 21.04
CA PRO A 303 -8.86 46.12 19.96
C PRO A 303 -7.49 46.80 20.02
N SER A 304 -6.91 47.09 18.86
CA SER A 304 -5.84 48.09 18.73
C SER A 304 -6.19 49.06 17.62
N ASP A 305 -6.15 50.34 17.98
CA ASP A 305 -6.47 51.51 17.17
C ASP A 305 -5.50 51.72 15.98
N GLY A 306 -6.10 52.02 14.82
CA GLY A 306 -5.89 53.19 13.98
C GLY A 306 -4.50 53.77 13.61
N LYS A 307 -4.27 53.80 12.27
CA LYS A 307 -3.51 54.77 11.43
C LYS A 307 -1.97 54.78 11.58
N ASP A 308 -1.14 54.92 10.55
CA ASP A 308 -1.30 55.48 9.20
C ASP A 308 -0.13 55.01 8.29
N ARG A 309 -0.39 54.97 6.97
CA ARG A 309 0.55 55.13 5.81
C ARG A 309 1.84 54.32 5.68
N GLY A 310 1.92 53.53 4.60
CA GLY A 310 3.17 53.21 3.92
C GLY A 310 3.06 52.03 2.96
N SER A 311 2.95 52.32 1.66
CA SER A 311 3.04 51.32 0.60
C SER A 311 4.42 50.66 0.61
N SER A 312 4.50 49.43 1.10
CA SER A 312 5.64 48.55 0.91
C SER A 312 5.10 47.13 0.86
N GLN A 313 5.38 46.42 -0.23
CA GLN A 313 5.04 45.02 -0.41
C GLN A 313 5.60 44.22 0.79
N THR A 314 4.74 43.90 1.76
CA THR A 314 5.05 42.91 2.78
C THR A 314 5.27 41.59 2.06
N LYS A 315 6.54 41.18 1.93
CA LYS A 315 6.95 39.82 1.59
C LYS A 315 6.11 38.90 2.47
N GLN A 316 5.10 38.26 1.88
CA GLN A 316 4.36 37.22 2.56
C GLN A 316 5.39 36.22 3.08
N ALA A 317 5.40 35.98 4.40
CA ALA A 317 6.16 34.90 4.99
C ALA A 317 5.80 33.64 4.20
N LYS A 318 6.79 33.10 3.47
CA LYS A 318 6.58 31.91 2.63
C LYS A 318 6.05 30.83 3.56
N LYS A 319 4.80 30.39 3.34
CA LYS A 319 4.27 29.21 4.02
C LYS A 319 5.28 28.09 3.81
N PRO A 320 5.66 27.33 4.87
CA PRO A 320 6.59 26.24 4.71
C PRO A 320 6.07 25.30 3.60
N PRO A 321 6.98 24.73 2.79
CA PRO A 321 6.60 23.84 1.71
C PRO A 321 5.63 22.78 2.24
N GLN A 322 4.51 22.60 1.54
CA GLN A 322 3.54 21.58 1.91
C GLN A 322 3.96 20.24 1.32
N PRO A 323 3.76 19.14 2.05
CA PRO A 323 4.19 17.83 1.60
C PRO A 323 3.43 17.44 0.32
N THR A 324 4.14 16.89 -0.65
CA THR A 324 3.58 16.34 -1.89
C THR A 324 2.99 14.92 -1.70
N GLY A 325 2.89 14.44 -0.45
CA GLY A 325 2.39 13.12 -0.06
C GLY A 325 2.14 12.98 1.46
N PRO A 326 1.67 11.82 1.96
CA PRO A 326 1.42 11.61 3.39
C PRO A 326 2.73 11.55 4.18
N CYS A 327 3.03 12.60 4.94
CA CYS A 327 4.19 12.64 5.82
C CYS A 327 3.78 12.27 7.26
N TRP A 328 4.39 11.23 7.80
CA TRP A 328 4.13 10.72 9.15
C TRP A 328 4.67 11.63 10.27
N PHE A 329 5.61 12.51 9.94
CA PHE A 329 6.21 13.48 10.86
C PHE A 329 5.62 14.89 10.70
N CYS A 330 4.66 15.09 9.79
CA CYS A 330 3.90 16.34 9.75
C CYS A 330 2.79 16.27 10.79
N LEU A 331 2.82 17.16 11.79
CA LEU A 331 1.72 17.26 12.78
C LEU A 331 0.35 17.58 12.15
N ALA A 332 0.33 18.12 10.94
CA ALA A 332 -0.88 18.36 10.16
C ALA A 332 -1.46 17.08 9.51
N SER A 333 -0.70 15.99 9.48
CA SER A 333 -1.17 14.70 8.99
C SER A 333 -2.08 14.03 10.02
N PRO A 334 -3.26 13.50 9.64
CA PRO A 334 -4.13 12.77 10.54
C PRO A 334 -3.52 11.42 11.00
N GLU A 335 -2.47 10.96 10.32
CA GLU A 335 -1.78 9.69 10.59
C GLU A 335 -0.64 9.81 11.62
N VAL A 336 -0.36 11.01 12.14
CA VAL A 336 0.70 11.22 13.13
C VAL A 336 0.33 10.54 14.45
N GLU A 337 1.26 9.77 15.01
CA GLU A 337 1.10 9.13 16.32
C GLU A 337 1.20 10.18 17.43
N LYS A 338 0.09 10.89 17.67
CA LYS A 338 0.01 11.99 18.65
C LYS A 338 0.46 11.59 20.04
N HIS A 339 0.33 10.31 20.40
CA HIS A 339 0.73 9.76 21.69
C HIS A 339 2.26 9.74 21.90
N LEU A 340 3.06 9.86 20.84
CA LEU A 340 4.53 9.92 20.94
C LEU A 340 5.07 11.34 21.08
N VAL A 341 4.21 12.36 20.91
CA VAL A 341 4.62 13.77 20.98
C VAL A 341 4.80 14.18 22.45
N VAL A 342 6.00 14.67 22.77
CA VAL A 342 6.40 15.07 24.13
C VAL A 342 6.26 16.58 24.33
N SER A 343 6.64 17.37 23.33
CA SER A 343 6.61 18.84 23.39
C SER A 343 6.38 19.40 21.99
N ILE A 344 5.60 20.48 21.88
CA ILE A 344 5.36 21.19 20.61
C ILE A 344 5.78 22.65 20.80
N GLY A 345 6.70 23.11 19.96
CA GLY A 345 7.13 24.49 19.85
C GLY A 345 6.39 25.24 18.73
N THR A 346 7.02 26.33 18.28
CA THR A 346 6.51 27.22 17.22
C THR A 346 6.72 26.65 15.81
N HIS A 347 7.89 26.07 15.55
CA HIS A 347 8.33 25.53 14.27
C HIS A 347 8.84 24.08 14.36
N CYS A 348 9.12 23.56 15.55
CA CYS A 348 9.59 22.21 15.81
C CYS A 348 8.78 21.55 16.93
N TYR A 349 8.84 20.22 17.00
CA TYR A 349 8.29 19.43 18.08
C TYR A 349 9.24 18.28 18.44
N LEU A 350 9.10 17.79 19.67
CA LEU A 350 9.84 16.67 20.21
C LEU A 350 8.93 15.45 20.29
N ALA A 351 9.41 14.28 19.84
CA ALA A 351 8.68 13.03 19.92
C ALA A 351 9.59 11.86 20.33
N LEU A 352 8.99 10.80 20.88
CA LEU A 352 9.70 9.54 21.14
C LEU A 352 9.94 8.77 19.84
N ALA A 353 11.10 8.11 19.74
CA ALA A 353 11.43 7.29 18.58
C ALA A 353 10.67 5.95 18.60
N LYS A 354 9.98 5.62 17.51
CA LYS A 354 9.32 4.32 17.35
C LYS A 354 10.36 3.23 17.08
N GLY A 355 10.55 2.34 18.05
CA GLY A 355 11.63 1.34 17.99
C GLY A 355 13.00 1.97 18.24
N GLY A 356 13.08 2.93 19.16
CA GLY A 356 14.34 3.58 19.49
C GLY A 356 15.41 2.60 20.03
N LEU A 357 16.68 2.95 19.82
CA LEU A 357 17.83 2.17 20.30
C LEU A 357 17.88 2.08 21.84
N LEU A 358 17.35 3.11 22.51
CA LEU A 358 17.27 3.21 23.97
C LEU A 358 15.88 3.73 24.37
N PRO A 359 15.40 3.44 25.59
CA PRO A 359 14.11 3.94 26.08
C PRO A 359 13.98 5.46 26.04
N ASP A 360 15.10 6.17 26.20
CA ASP A 360 15.18 7.62 26.24
C ASP A 360 15.48 8.25 24.85
N HIS A 361 15.34 7.48 23.76
CA HIS A 361 15.60 7.97 22.41
C HIS A 361 14.47 8.91 21.94
N VAL A 362 14.83 10.16 21.66
CA VAL A 362 13.92 11.21 21.19
C VAL A 362 14.32 11.77 19.81
N LEU A 363 13.33 12.35 19.13
CA LEU A 363 13.45 12.95 17.80
C LEU A 363 13.10 14.44 17.89
N ILE A 364 13.95 15.30 17.32
CA ILE A 364 13.59 16.70 17.04
C ILE A 364 13.14 16.79 15.58
N LEU A 365 11.92 17.29 15.38
CA LEU A 365 11.24 17.28 14.09
C LEU A 365 10.69 18.69 13.80
N PRO A 366 10.93 19.27 12.62
CA PRO A 366 10.22 20.50 12.26
C PRO A 366 8.74 20.20 12.01
N ILE A 367 7.87 21.17 12.29
CA ILE A 367 6.44 21.11 11.98
C ILE A 367 6.23 21.27 10.47
N GLY A 368 7.03 22.15 9.84
CA GLY A 368 7.09 22.30 8.39
C GLY A 368 7.78 21.12 7.71
N HIS A 369 7.44 20.85 6.45
CA HIS A 369 7.97 19.72 5.70
C HIS A 369 9.32 20.08 5.06
N TYR A 370 10.39 19.85 5.80
CA TYR A 370 11.77 20.03 5.34
C TYR A 370 12.42 18.66 5.17
N GLN A 371 13.15 18.44 4.07
CA GLN A 371 13.81 17.16 3.82
C GLN A 371 15.07 16.99 4.69
N SER A 372 15.84 18.07 4.87
CA SER A 372 17.12 18.04 5.57
C SER A 372 17.38 19.31 6.39
N VAL A 373 18.40 19.28 7.26
CA VAL A 373 18.84 20.48 8.01
C VAL A 373 19.26 21.62 7.08
N VAL A 374 19.75 21.28 5.88
CA VAL A 374 20.20 22.23 4.85
C VAL A 374 19.04 23.08 4.30
N ASP A 375 17.82 22.56 4.37
CA ASP A 375 16.62 23.23 3.85
C ASP A 375 15.94 24.13 4.90
N LEU A 376 16.45 24.14 6.13
CA LEU A 376 15.84 24.89 7.23
C LEU A 376 16.13 26.40 7.12
N SER A 377 15.09 27.20 7.33
CA SER A 377 15.24 28.65 7.53
C SER A 377 15.91 28.98 8.88
N SER A 378 16.46 30.18 9.02
CA SER A 378 17.10 30.65 10.26
C SER A 378 16.20 30.54 11.49
N GLU A 379 14.91 30.88 11.36
CA GLU A 379 13.92 30.81 12.45
C GLU A 379 13.74 29.39 12.98
N VAL A 380 13.68 28.40 12.07
CA VAL A 380 13.53 26.98 12.44
C VAL A 380 14.83 26.45 13.07
N MET A 381 15.99 26.86 12.54
CA MET A 381 17.30 26.48 13.08
C MET A 381 17.54 27.00 14.49
N GLU A 382 17.09 28.22 14.80
CA GLU A 382 17.15 28.77 16.16
C GLU A 382 16.36 27.91 17.14
N GLU A 383 15.16 27.44 16.75
CA GLU A 383 14.36 26.59 17.62
C GLU A 383 14.92 25.17 17.76
N VAL A 384 15.45 24.58 16.67
CA VAL A 384 16.21 23.33 16.75
C VAL A 384 17.37 23.47 17.75
N THR A 385 18.07 24.60 17.75
CA THR A 385 19.17 24.87 18.68
C THR A 385 18.69 24.98 20.12
N LYS A 386 17.53 25.61 20.37
CA LYS A 386 16.90 25.63 21.70
C LYS A 386 16.57 24.23 22.21
N TYR A 387 15.99 23.37 21.36
CA TYR A 387 15.73 21.96 21.71
C TYR A 387 17.02 21.19 22.01
N LYS A 388 18.08 21.37 21.22
CA LYS A 388 19.40 20.76 21.48
C LYS A 388 19.94 21.17 22.84
N SER A 389 19.93 22.46 23.17
CA SER A 389 20.41 22.96 24.47
C SER A 389 19.58 22.42 25.65
N ALA A 390 18.25 22.40 25.53
CA ALA A 390 17.37 21.87 26.56
C ALA A 390 17.58 20.37 26.80
N LEU A 391 17.72 19.58 25.73
CA LEU A 391 18.03 18.14 25.84
C LEU A 391 19.43 17.90 26.43
N LYS A 392 20.39 18.78 26.15
CA LYS A 392 21.74 18.70 26.74
C LYS A 392 21.68 18.82 28.25
N GLU A 393 20.96 19.82 28.75
CA GLU A 393 20.76 20.03 30.19
C GLU A 393 19.96 18.90 30.82
N PHE A 394 18.89 18.45 30.15
CA PHE A 394 18.06 17.33 30.62
C PHE A 394 18.86 16.05 30.77
N PHE A 395 19.59 15.61 29.75
CA PHE A 395 20.39 14.38 29.82
C PHE A 395 21.55 14.52 30.81
N ARG A 396 22.18 15.71 30.90
CA ARG A 396 23.21 15.97 31.90
C ARG A 396 22.70 15.80 33.32
N SER A 397 21.47 16.25 33.61
CA SER A 397 20.85 16.04 34.93
C SER A 397 20.62 14.56 35.28
N LYS A 398 20.56 13.69 34.28
CA LYS A 398 20.43 12.23 34.40
C LYS A 398 21.77 11.48 34.33
N GLY A 399 22.91 12.19 34.38
CA GLY A 399 24.23 11.58 34.25
C GLY A 399 24.50 11.00 32.86
N LYS A 400 23.89 11.57 31.81
CA LYS A 400 24.06 11.18 30.42
C LYS A 400 24.49 12.37 29.56
N LYS A 401 25.13 12.09 28.43
CA LYS A 401 25.29 13.03 27.31
C LYS A 401 24.50 12.49 26.12
N TYR A 402 24.46 13.16 24.97
CA TYR A 402 23.76 12.63 23.80
C TYR A 402 24.58 12.75 22.53
N VAL A 403 24.39 11.79 21.62
CA VAL A 403 24.85 11.84 20.23
C VAL A 403 23.65 12.20 19.37
N LEU A 404 23.84 13.11 18.43
CA LEU A 404 22.80 13.51 17.49
C LEU A 404 23.19 13.08 16.08
N PHE A 405 22.25 12.52 15.33
CA PHE A 405 22.48 12.20 13.93
C PHE A 405 21.29 12.53 13.03
N GLU A 406 21.61 12.85 11.79
CA GLU A 406 20.66 13.05 10.69
C GLU A 406 21.00 12.06 9.57
N ARG A 407 20.02 11.27 9.15
CA ARG A 407 20.12 10.42 7.97
C ARG A 407 19.25 11.01 6.85
N ASN A 408 19.89 11.70 5.91
CA ASN A 408 19.22 12.16 4.70
C ASN A 408 19.49 11.20 3.54
N TYR A 409 18.67 10.16 3.42
CA TYR A 409 18.68 9.26 2.27
C TYR A 409 17.25 8.83 1.95
N LYS A 410 16.70 9.32 0.84
CA LYS A 410 15.27 9.15 0.47
C LYS A 410 14.29 9.56 1.60
N SER A 411 14.73 10.39 2.54
CA SER A 411 13.92 10.92 3.64
C SER A 411 12.99 12.01 3.11
N GLN A 412 11.72 11.99 3.50
CA GLN A 412 10.74 13.01 3.09
C GLN A 412 10.65 14.15 4.11
N HIS A 413 10.96 13.85 5.38
CA HIS A 413 10.91 14.79 6.49
C HIS A 413 12.14 14.63 7.38
N LEU A 414 12.73 15.75 7.75
CA LEU A 414 13.92 15.86 8.56
C LEU A 414 13.69 15.22 9.93
N GLN A 415 14.56 14.28 10.29
CA GLN A 415 14.58 13.63 11.60
C GLN A 415 15.96 13.81 12.22
N LEU A 416 16.03 14.60 13.29
CA LEU A 416 17.21 14.67 14.13
C LEU A 416 17.04 13.67 15.28
N GLN A 417 17.80 12.59 15.20
CA GLN A 417 17.75 11.48 16.14
C GLN A 417 18.69 11.80 17.31
N VAL A 418 18.20 11.71 18.54
CA VAL A 418 18.94 12.06 19.76
C VAL A 418 19.08 10.83 20.65
N ILE A 419 20.30 10.30 20.72
CA ILE A 419 20.61 9.08 21.47
C ILE A 419 21.37 9.45 22.74
N PRO A 420 20.79 9.26 23.94
CA PRO A 420 21.51 9.49 25.17
C PRO A 420 22.50 8.36 25.48
N VAL A 421 23.72 8.72 25.86
CA VAL A 421 24.80 7.80 26.21
C VAL A 421 25.34 8.14 27.61
N PRO A 422 25.82 7.15 28.39
CA PRO A 422 26.47 7.40 29.68
C PRO A 422 27.63 8.39 29.59
N LEU A 423 27.89 9.13 30.67
CA LEU A 423 29.00 10.08 30.76
C LEU A 423 30.39 9.40 30.75
N ASP A 424 30.45 8.12 31.10
CA ASP A 424 31.70 7.36 31.20
C ASP A 424 32.42 7.18 29.85
N TYR A 425 31.67 7.21 28.74
CA TYR A 425 32.25 7.18 27.41
C TYR A 425 32.79 8.56 27.06
N THR A 426 34.00 8.68 26.53
CA THR A 426 34.52 9.96 26.02
C THR A 426 33.88 10.30 24.67
N SER A 427 34.10 11.50 24.12
CA SER A 427 33.57 11.82 22.78
C SER A 427 34.39 11.12 21.69
N GLU A 428 35.67 10.90 22.00
CA GLU A 428 36.68 10.23 21.21
C GLU A 428 36.35 8.74 21.09
N ASP A 429 36.02 8.05 22.18
CA ASP A 429 35.63 6.63 22.14
C ASP A 429 34.41 6.39 21.24
N ILE A 430 33.42 7.28 21.35
CA ILE A 430 32.20 7.21 20.54
C ILE A 430 32.56 7.44 19.07
N LYS A 431 33.37 8.48 18.79
CA LYS A 431 33.82 8.80 17.44
C LYS A 431 34.60 7.64 16.82
N GLU A 432 35.50 7.02 17.57
CA GLU A 432 36.27 5.85 17.14
C GLU A 432 35.36 4.68 16.79
N CYS A 433 34.34 4.39 17.61
CA CYS A 433 33.36 3.35 17.31
C CYS A 433 32.64 3.58 15.97
N PHE A 434 32.25 4.83 15.66
CA PHE A 434 31.66 5.16 14.36
C PHE A 434 32.65 4.98 13.21
N ILE A 435 33.92 5.37 13.39
CA ILE A 435 34.97 5.22 12.38
C ILE A 435 35.27 3.75 12.11
N THR A 436 35.46 2.93 13.15
CA THR A 436 35.70 1.50 13.01
C THR A 436 34.54 0.81 12.30
N GLN A 437 33.30 1.10 12.72
CA GLN A 437 32.12 0.49 12.08
C GLN A 437 31.97 0.93 10.62
N ALA A 438 32.31 2.19 10.30
CA ALA A 438 32.28 2.69 8.95
C ALA A 438 33.34 2.02 8.07
N GLN A 439 34.56 1.82 8.57
CA GLN A 439 35.62 1.11 7.86
C GLN A 439 35.25 -0.34 7.55
N GLU A 440 34.65 -1.05 8.51
CA GLU A 440 34.13 -2.42 8.30
C GLU A 440 33.08 -2.47 7.19
N GLN A 441 32.22 -1.45 7.13
CA GLN A 441 31.15 -1.34 6.12
C GLN A 441 31.60 -0.62 4.85
N GLN A 442 32.90 -0.33 4.68
CA GLN A 442 33.45 0.39 3.52
C GLN A 442 32.81 1.77 3.27
N ILE A 443 32.48 2.48 4.36
CA ILE A 443 31.95 3.84 4.35
C ILE A 443 33.06 4.82 4.72
N GLU A 444 33.28 5.84 3.89
CA GLU A 444 34.25 6.91 4.15
C GLU A 444 33.61 8.07 4.92
N LEU A 445 33.95 8.22 6.21
CA LEU A 445 33.52 9.36 7.03
C LEU A 445 34.47 10.56 6.80
N LEU A 446 33.93 11.76 6.58
CA LEU A 446 34.72 13.00 6.51
C LEU A 446 34.51 13.83 7.77
N GLU A 447 35.57 14.47 8.25
CA GLU A 447 35.47 15.42 9.36
C GLU A 447 35.18 16.81 8.82
N ILE A 448 34.21 17.51 9.41
CA ILE A 448 33.90 18.88 9.03
C ILE A 448 34.46 19.85 10.08
N PRO A 449 35.29 20.82 9.66
CA PRO A 449 35.72 21.90 10.54
C PRO A 449 34.53 22.75 11.01
N GLU A 450 34.55 23.20 12.27
CA GLU A 450 33.46 23.90 12.98
C GLU A 450 32.79 25.07 12.25
N HIS A 451 33.50 25.72 11.33
CA HIS A 451 33.04 26.92 10.62
C HIS A 451 32.70 26.67 9.15
N SER A 452 32.63 25.40 8.74
CA SER A 452 32.30 25.05 7.37
C SER A 452 30.79 24.91 7.22
N ASP A 453 30.24 25.54 6.19
CA ASP A 453 28.81 25.51 5.93
C ASP A 453 28.40 24.13 5.40
N ILE A 454 27.64 23.38 6.22
CA ILE A 454 27.07 22.07 5.88
C ILE A 454 26.34 22.09 4.53
N THR A 455 25.76 23.23 4.15
CA THR A 455 25.03 23.39 2.89
C THR A 455 25.92 23.27 1.66
N GLN A 456 27.21 23.60 1.75
CA GLN A 456 28.16 23.48 0.64
C GLN A 456 28.57 22.03 0.39
N ILE A 457 28.66 21.23 1.47
CA ILE A 457 29.11 19.84 1.43
C ILE A 457 27.95 18.90 1.08
N ALA A 458 26.75 19.17 1.60
CA ALA A 458 25.56 18.35 1.37
C ALA A 458 24.94 18.49 -0.04
N LYS A 459 25.10 19.64 -0.72
CA LYS A 459 24.57 19.86 -2.09
C LYS A 459 25.19 18.95 -3.16
N MET A 460 26.33 18.33 -2.88
CA MET A 460 27.09 17.55 -3.87
C MET A 460 26.75 16.04 -3.88
N SER A 461 25.78 15.56 -3.08
CA SER A 461 25.43 14.14 -2.99
C SER A 461 23.92 13.90 -2.90
N PRO A 462 23.37 12.83 -3.51
CA PRO A 462 21.95 12.45 -3.37
C PRO A 462 21.56 11.93 -1.98
N GLY A 463 22.51 11.80 -1.04
CA GLY A 463 22.24 11.53 0.38
C GLY A 463 23.47 11.72 1.27
N PHE A 464 23.23 11.95 2.57
CA PHE A 464 24.30 12.13 3.57
C PHE A 464 23.89 11.60 4.95
N LEU A 465 24.91 11.27 5.76
CA LEU A 465 24.79 10.99 7.19
C LEU A 465 25.60 12.05 7.95
N CYS A 466 24.93 12.82 8.80
CA CYS A 466 25.57 13.82 9.65
C CYS A 466 25.58 13.33 11.10
N LEU A 467 26.74 13.38 11.76
CA LEU A 467 26.95 13.00 13.15
C LEU A 467 27.43 14.22 13.95
N ALA A 468 26.78 14.48 15.09
CA ALA A 468 27.17 15.52 16.02
C ALA A 468 27.43 14.91 17.40
N PHE A 469 28.66 15.09 17.89
CA PHE A 469 29.12 14.51 19.14
C PHE A 469 28.99 15.51 20.32
N PRO A 470 28.93 15.02 21.57
CA PRO A 470 28.68 15.84 22.76
C PRO A 470 29.66 17.00 23.02
N SER A 471 30.90 16.92 22.52
CA SER A 471 31.95 17.92 22.79
C SER A 471 31.68 19.28 22.18
N GLY A 472 30.73 19.42 21.25
CA GLY A 472 30.38 20.72 20.66
C GLY A 472 31.47 21.34 19.77
N GLU A 473 32.65 20.72 19.71
CA GLU A 473 33.83 21.27 19.03
C GLU A 473 34.10 20.63 17.65
N THR A 474 33.37 19.59 17.26
CA THR A 474 33.54 18.95 15.95
C THR A 474 32.23 18.28 15.49
N GLN A 475 31.80 18.60 14.26
CA GLN A 475 30.78 17.84 13.54
C GLN A 475 31.49 16.94 12.54
N ASN A 476 31.17 15.65 12.50
CA ASN A 476 31.68 14.78 11.43
C ASN A 476 30.54 14.53 10.46
N ILE A 477 30.79 14.76 9.16
CA ILE A 477 29.81 14.49 8.11
C ILE A 477 30.38 13.48 7.16
N THR A 478 29.62 12.43 6.97
CA THR A 478 29.95 11.39 6.02
C THR A 478 29.25 11.69 4.71
N LYS A 479 30.05 11.90 3.68
CA LYS A 479 29.57 11.90 2.30
C LYS A 479 29.28 10.45 1.92
N VAL A 480 28.01 10.09 1.83
CA VAL A 480 27.62 8.78 1.32
C VAL A 480 27.92 8.77 -0.18
N CYS A 481 29.05 8.17 -0.57
CA CYS A 481 29.34 7.85 -1.96
C CYS A 481 28.44 6.69 -2.42
N ALA A 482 28.07 6.70 -3.70
CA ALA A 482 26.94 5.98 -4.29
C ALA A 482 27.12 4.44 -4.44
N SER A 483 27.49 3.72 -3.38
CA SER A 483 27.39 2.27 -3.34
C SER A 483 26.16 1.86 -2.52
N SER A 484 25.26 1.13 -3.17
CA SER A 484 23.92 0.75 -2.70
C SER A 484 23.87 -0.24 -1.53
N LEU A 485 24.98 -0.51 -0.84
CA LEU A 485 25.09 -1.62 0.11
C LEU A 485 25.15 -1.24 1.61
N CYS A 486 25.36 0.01 1.98
CA CYS A 486 25.86 0.29 3.34
C CYS A 486 24.84 0.91 4.34
N LEU A 487 23.53 0.86 4.08
CA LEU A 487 22.54 1.65 4.87
C LEU A 487 21.33 0.85 5.40
N THR A 488 21.43 -0.48 5.51
CA THR A 488 20.45 -1.31 6.22
C THR A 488 20.82 -1.48 7.68
#